data_AF-A0A1I7V7N1-F1
#
_entry.id   AF-A0A1I7V7N1-F1
#
_cell.length_a   1.000
_cell.length_b   1.000
_cell.length_c   1.000
_cell.angle_alpha   90.00
_cell.angle_beta   90.00
_cell.angle_gamma   90.00
#
_symmetry.space_group_name_H-M   'P 1'
#
loop_
_entity.id
_entity.type
_entity.pdbx_description
1 polymer ?
#
loop_
_entity_poly.entity_id
_entity_poly.type
_entity_poly.pdbx_seq_one_letter_code
_entity_poly.pdbx_strand_id
1 'polypeptide(L)'
;MMNDSRDQVLIPLSLKSSSKEFHTQYISWRNRVRFGKLLEDLDTFAVWLAYRHNQGEIHLQNSVDFEPITFVTACVDHIRMDDQYEIVLDEDIYMDGFNGVTNKFLQTKFVIVARDIEGKQSLPNIPLIVTNAKEEAIFNEGKEGQTLRKLNEECSLLKKPPNESEIKILHDIFIKTIQSGGQKGHSRILPPNHVWIHDARLSNTIVCYPIKRNIYGKIFGGFLMRKAVELAWSNASLFSGNRCRICGMDDIMFRRSVDVGSILLLTSQVISVNLF
;
A
#
# COMPACT_ATOMS: atom_id res chain seq x y z
N MET A 1 -7.49 25.71 4.05
CA MET A 1 -8.63 25.35 3.18
C MET A 1 -8.29 24.07 2.41
N MET A 2 -9.27 23.31 1.92
CA MET A 2 -8.98 22.07 1.16
C MET A 2 -8.22 22.31 -0.16
N ASN A 3 -8.19 23.55 -0.66
CA ASN A 3 -7.30 23.92 -1.77
C ASN A 3 -5.80 23.91 -1.37
N ASP A 4 -5.49 24.15 -0.10
CA ASP A 4 -4.11 24.22 0.39
C ASP A 4 -3.47 22.83 0.46
N SER A 5 -4.29 21.77 0.43
CA SER A 5 -3.89 20.37 0.38
C SER A 5 -3.93 19.75 -1.02
N ARG A 6 -4.05 20.56 -2.09
CA ARG A 6 -4.03 20.08 -3.48
C ARG A 6 -2.70 20.34 -4.15
N ASP A 7 -2.09 19.29 -4.63
CA ASP A 7 -0.89 19.42 -5.46
C ASP A 7 -0.95 18.43 -6.61
N GLN A 8 -0.08 18.66 -7.60
CA GLN A 8 0.12 17.73 -8.69
C GLN A 8 1.61 17.59 -8.95
N VAL A 9 2.07 16.35 -9.07
CA VAL A 9 3.48 16.04 -9.37
C VAL A 9 3.56 15.30 -10.69
N LEU A 10 4.49 15.74 -11.53
CA LEU A 10 4.84 15.11 -12.79
C LEU A 10 6.00 14.12 -12.61
N ILE A 11 5.84 12.91 -13.11
CA ILE A 11 6.92 11.95 -13.33
C ILE A 11 7.25 11.97 -14.83
N PRO A 12 8.34 12.66 -15.24
CA PRO A 12 8.63 12.92 -16.65
C PRO A 12 9.30 11.70 -17.31
N LEU A 13 8.49 10.75 -17.77
CA LEU A 13 8.95 9.54 -18.46
C LEU A 13 9.05 9.73 -19.99
N SER A 14 8.24 10.59 -20.59
CA SER A 14 8.29 10.86 -22.04
C SER A 14 9.60 11.52 -22.48
N LEU A 15 10.23 12.28 -21.59
CA LEU A 15 11.46 13.03 -21.85
C LEU A 15 12.70 12.13 -21.76
N LYS A 16 13.31 11.83 -22.91
CA LYS A 16 14.63 11.18 -23.00
C LYS A 16 15.78 12.06 -22.47
N SER A 17 15.50 13.34 -22.18
CA SER A 17 16.44 14.29 -21.57
C SER A 17 16.46 14.24 -20.03
N SER A 18 15.51 13.56 -19.40
CA SER A 18 15.60 13.22 -17.97
C SER A 18 16.86 12.38 -17.74
N SER A 19 17.58 12.58 -16.64
CA SER A 19 18.84 11.88 -16.40
C SER A 19 18.66 10.37 -16.55
N LYS A 20 19.60 9.69 -17.22
CA LYS A 20 19.53 8.25 -17.47
C LYS A 20 19.38 7.48 -16.15
N GLU A 21 19.96 8.02 -15.09
CA GLU A 21 19.88 7.54 -13.72
C GLU A 21 18.46 7.60 -13.15
N PHE A 22 17.69 8.65 -13.44
CA PHE A 22 16.29 8.76 -13.04
C PHE A 22 15.45 7.69 -13.73
N HIS A 23 15.53 7.62 -15.07
CA HIS A 23 14.80 6.65 -15.88
C HIS A 23 15.03 5.20 -15.46
N THR A 24 16.30 4.85 -15.19
CA THR A 24 16.68 3.50 -14.78
C THR A 24 15.99 3.05 -13.49
N GLN A 25 15.53 3.97 -12.64
CA GLN A 25 14.80 3.63 -11.42
C GLN A 25 13.37 3.14 -11.71
N TYR A 26 12.74 3.65 -12.78
CA TYR A 26 11.36 3.35 -13.15
C TYR A 26 11.24 2.22 -14.16
N ILE A 27 12.30 1.89 -14.89
CA ILE A 27 12.26 0.86 -15.93
C ILE A 27 12.43 -0.54 -15.34
N SER A 28 11.54 -1.45 -15.70
CA SER A 28 11.66 -2.90 -15.44
C SER A 28 12.40 -3.60 -16.58
N TRP A 29 12.77 -4.86 -16.39
CA TRP A 29 13.44 -5.69 -17.41
C TRP A 29 12.61 -5.90 -18.68
N ARG A 30 11.31 -5.58 -18.69
CA ARG A 30 10.43 -5.65 -19.88
C ARG A 30 10.24 -4.30 -20.58
N ASN A 31 11.04 -3.29 -20.23
CA ASN A 31 10.80 -1.92 -20.69
C ASN A 31 9.38 -1.43 -20.34
N ARG A 32 8.95 -1.71 -19.10
CA ARG A 32 7.69 -1.24 -18.51
C ARG A 32 7.95 -0.51 -17.21
N VAL A 33 7.01 0.33 -16.77
CA VAL A 33 7.12 1.02 -15.48
C VAL A 33 7.10 0.03 -14.31
N ARG A 34 8.01 0.20 -13.36
CA ARG A 34 8.08 -0.55 -12.11
C ARG A 34 6.99 -0.06 -11.17
N PHE A 35 5.91 -0.82 -11.11
CA PHE A 35 4.77 -0.51 -10.23
C PHE A 35 5.19 -0.24 -8.76
N GLY A 36 6.10 -1.04 -8.21
CA GLY A 36 6.58 -0.81 -6.84
C GLY A 36 7.31 0.52 -6.64
N LYS A 37 7.92 1.10 -7.70
CA LYS A 37 8.53 2.44 -7.63
C LYS A 37 7.45 3.53 -7.62
N LEU A 38 6.42 3.40 -8.46
CA LEU A 38 5.25 4.29 -8.42
C LEU A 38 4.59 4.30 -7.03
N LEU A 39 4.46 3.13 -6.39
CA LEU A 39 3.89 3.03 -5.05
C LEU A 39 4.74 3.73 -3.98
N GLU A 40 6.07 3.69 -4.13
CA GLU A 40 7.00 4.42 -3.26
C GLU A 40 6.87 5.95 -3.45
N ASP A 41 6.67 6.41 -4.68
CA ASP A 41 6.48 7.83 -4.99
C ASP A 41 5.09 8.33 -4.57
N LEU A 42 4.04 7.52 -4.70
CA LEU A 42 2.70 7.83 -4.19
C LEU A 42 2.71 8.03 -2.66
N ASP A 43 3.44 7.20 -1.92
CA ASP A 43 3.59 7.36 -0.47
C ASP A 43 4.33 8.67 -0.14
N THR A 44 5.38 8.99 -0.90
CA THR A 44 6.14 10.24 -0.75
C THR A 44 5.25 11.44 -1.01
N PHE A 45 4.42 11.36 -2.04
CA PHE A 45 3.49 12.41 -2.41
C PHE A 45 2.38 12.59 -1.39
N ALA A 46 1.82 11.51 -0.84
CA ALA A 46 0.82 11.58 0.22
C ALA A 46 1.38 12.25 1.49
N VAL A 47 2.62 11.92 1.86
CA VAL A 47 3.32 12.58 2.98
C VAL A 47 3.56 14.07 2.69
N TRP A 48 3.95 14.42 1.47
CA TRP A 48 4.10 15.82 1.03
C TRP A 48 2.80 16.62 1.18
N LEU A 49 1.67 16.08 0.72
CA LEU A 49 0.36 16.72 0.86
C LEU A 49 0.00 16.96 2.33
N ALA A 50 0.36 16.04 3.23
CA ALA A 50 0.14 16.18 4.66
C ALA A 50 0.99 17.31 5.27
N TYR A 51 2.27 17.44 4.88
CA TYR A 51 3.11 18.58 5.26
C TYR A 51 2.51 19.88 4.78
N ARG A 52 2.19 19.95 3.49
CA ARG A 52 1.67 21.16 2.86
C ARG A 52 0.37 21.64 3.52
N HIS A 53 -0.55 20.71 3.83
CA HIS A 53 -1.79 21.02 4.54
C HIS A 53 -1.57 21.55 5.96
N ASN A 54 -0.65 20.93 6.72
CA ASN A 54 -0.43 21.26 8.12
C ASN A 54 0.58 22.39 8.36
N GLN A 55 1.34 22.79 7.35
CA GLN A 55 2.34 23.85 7.46
C GLN A 55 1.99 25.11 6.66
N GLY A 56 1.14 25.00 5.63
CA GLY A 56 0.58 26.13 4.87
C GLY A 56 1.61 27.12 4.30
N GLU A 57 1.13 28.29 3.86
CA GLU A 57 1.97 29.49 3.83
C GLU A 57 2.12 29.95 5.28
N ILE A 58 3.33 29.91 5.83
CA ILE A 58 3.62 30.39 7.17
C ILE A 58 3.28 31.89 7.23
N HIS A 59 2.06 32.24 7.64
CA HIS A 59 1.76 33.59 8.06
C HIS A 59 2.51 33.81 9.38
N LEU A 60 3.66 34.48 9.28
CA LEU A 60 4.58 34.92 10.33
C LEU A 60 3.94 35.72 11.49
N GLN A 61 2.61 35.75 11.63
CA GLN A 61 1.92 36.59 12.60
C GLN A 61 1.58 35.91 13.92
N ASN A 62 1.72 34.60 14.07
CA ASN A 62 1.59 33.95 15.37
C ASN A 62 2.69 32.89 15.55
N SER A 63 3.83 33.32 16.07
CA SER A 63 4.86 32.47 16.67
C SER A 63 4.33 31.84 17.95
N VAL A 64 3.37 30.93 17.82
CA VAL A 64 3.09 29.93 18.86
C VAL A 64 3.95 28.74 18.46
N ASP A 65 4.83 28.32 19.37
CA ASP A 65 5.77 27.21 19.22
C ASP A 65 5.11 25.98 18.59
N PHE A 66 5.21 25.84 17.26
CA PHE A 66 4.84 24.59 16.61
C PHE A 66 5.94 23.60 16.92
N GLU A 67 5.65 22.66 17.83
CA GLU A 67 6.48 21.48 17.99
C GLU A 67 6.67 20.82 16.62
N PRO A 68 7.89 20.40 16.25
CA PRO A 68 8.14 19.81 14.94
C PRO A 68 7.27 18.57 14.71
N ILE A 69 6.38 18.63 13.72
CA ILE A 69 5.44 17.56 13.37
C ILE A 69 6.06 16.63 12.33
N THR A 70 5.87 15.33 12.55
CA THR A 70 6.26 14.23 11.66
C THR A 70 5.05 13.61 11.00
N PHE A 71 5.10 13.36 9.69
CA PHE A 71 4.05 12.60 9.01
C PHE A 71 4.52 11.18 8.66
N VAL A 72 3.69 10.20 9.02
CA VAL A 72 3.92 8.79 8.71
C VAL A 72 2.67 8.16 8.09
N THR A 73 2.88 7.22 7.18
CA THR A 73 1.79 6.43 6.59
C THR A 73 1.34 5.38 7.60
N ALA A 74 0.06 5.44 7.97
CA ALA A 74 -0.57 4.48 8.88
C ALA A 74 -1.20 3.32 8.11
N CYS A 75 -1.92 3.62 7.03
CA CYS A 75 -2.45 2.62 6.12
C CYS A 75 -2.66 3.17 4.72
N VAL A 76 -2.83 2.24 3.79
CA VAL A 76 -3.21 2.50 2.39
C VAL A 76 -4.42 1.64 2.11
N ASP A 77 -5.54 2.26 1.71
CA ASP A 77 -6.72 1.52 1.29
C ASP A 77 -6.46 0.84 -0.06
N HIS A 78 -7.29 -0.16 -0.40
CA HIS A 78 -7.24 -0.89 -1.66
C HIS A 78 -6.89 0.01 -2.88
N ILE A 79 -5.86 -0.40 -3.62
CA ILE A 79 -5.35 0.26 -4.80
C ILE A 79 -6.10 -0.27 -6.01
N ARG A 80 -7.01 0.55 -6.53
CA ARG A 80 -7.77 0.27 -7.76
C ARG A 80 -6.90 0.56 -8.95
N MET A 81 -6.79 -0.40 -9.86
CA MET A 81 -6.10 -0.25 -11.13
C MET A 81 -7.08 -0.50 -12.27
N ASP A 82 -6.92 0.24 -13.36
CA ASP A 82 -7.63 -0.07 -14.59
C ASP A 82 -6.93 -1.26 -15.27
N ASP A 83 -7.63 -2.39 -15.31
CA ASP A 83 -7.15 -3.62 -15.94
C ASP A 83 -6.86 -3.47 -17.44
N GLN A 84 -7.37 -2.44 -18.11
CA GLN A 84 -7.13 -2.19 -19.52
C GLN A 84 -5.97 -1.22 -19.76
N TYR A 85 -5.55 -0.48 -18.72
CA TYR A 85 -4.50 0.52 -18.87
C TYR A 85 -3.11 -0.12 -18.76
N GLU A 86 -2.32 0.00 -19.83
CA GLU A 86 -0.91 -0.38 -19.81
C GLU A 86 -0.04 0.84 -19.50
N ILE A 87 0.64 0.82 -18.35
CA ILE A 87 1.58 1.88 -17.99
C ILE A 87 2.84 1.77 -18.87
N VAL A 88 2.88 2.56 -19.93
CA VAL A 88 3.99 2.64 -20.88
C VAL A 88 5.04 3.67 -20.42
N LEU A 89 6.27 3.52 -20.90
CA LEU A 89 7.40 4.38 -20.52
C LEU A 89 7.48 5.69 -21.32
N ASP A 90 6.74 5.81 -22.42
CA ASP A 90 6.81 6.98 -23.31
C ASP A 90 5.80 8.07 -22.93
N GLU A 91 5.06 7.88 -21.82
CA GLU A 91 4.04 8.80 -21.32
C GLU A 91 4.40 9.31 -19.94
N ASP A 92 4.25 10.62 -19.76
CA ASP A 92 4.38 11.26 -18.45
C ASP A 92 3.25 10.85 -17.51
N ILE A 93 3.59 10.58 -16.25
CA ILE A 93 2.62 10.19 -15.23
C ILE A 93 2.37 11.37 -14.30
N TYR A 94 1.11 11.73 -14.11
CA TYR A 94 0.69 12.76 -13.16
C TYR A 94 0.11 12.11 -11.90
N MET A 95 0.68 12.45 -10.75
CA MET A 95 0.08 12.16 -9.44
C MET A 95 -0.72 13.38 -9.01
N ASP A 96 -2.03 13.22 -8.79
CA ASP A 96 -2.94 14.29 -8.37
C ASP A 96 -3.44 14.02 -6.95
N GLY A 97 -3.23 14.99 -6.06
CA GLY A 97 -3.72 14.96 -4.67
C GLY A 97 -5.21 15.30 -4.57
N PHE A 98 -5.84 15.67 -5.69
CA PHE A 98 -7.25 15.94 -5.80
C PHE A 98 -7.90 14.97 -6.79
N ASN A 99 -9.21 14.71 -6.67
CA ASN A 99 -9.89 13.79 -7.59
C ASN A 99 -10.21 14.48 -8.95
N GLY A 100 -9.36 15.40 -9.43
CA GLY A 100 -9.66 16.33 -10.53
C GLY A 100 -9.40 15.80 -11.95
N VAL A 101 -8.49 14.84 -12.11
CA VAL A 101 -8.14 14.28 -13.43
C VAL A 101 -9.20 13.29 -13.94
N THR A 102 -9.54 13.34 -15.23
CA THR A 102 -10.52 12.45 -15.87
C THR A 102 -9.96 11.11 -16.33
N ASN A 103 -8.68 11.06 -16.70
CA ASN A 103 -8.02 9.85 -17.19
C ASN A 103 -7.10 9.26 -16.10
N LYS A 104 -7.68 8.43 -15.21
CA LYS A 104 -6.97 7.83 -14.07
C LYS A 104 -6.85 6.32 -14.28
N PHE A 105 -5.62 5.80 -14.25
CA PHE A 105 -5.36 4.35 -14.32
C PHE A 105 -5.11 3.71 -12.95
N LEU A 106 -4.87 4.52 -11.92
CA LEU A 106 -4.62 4.09 -10.56
C LEU A 106 -5.29 5.05 -9.58
N GLN A 107 -6.00 4.52 -8.60
CA GLN A 107 -6.59 5.29 -7.51
C GLN A 107 -6.42 4.56 -6.17
N THR A 108 -6.01 5.29 -5.14
CA THR A 108 -5.91 4.78 -3.77
C THR A 108 -6.08 5.93 -2.77
N LYS A 109 -6.23 5.59 -1.49
CA LYS A 109 -6.32 6.53 -0.38
C LYS A 109 -5.25 6.20 0.66
N PHE A 110 -4.41 7.19 0.95
CA PHE A 110 -3.40 7.09 2.00
C PHE A 110 -3.93 7.73 3.28
N VAL A 111 -3.77 7.03 4.40
CA VAL A 111 -4.03 7.58 5.73
C VAL A 111 -2.70 7.96 6.36
N ILE A 112 -2.48 9.26 6.45
CA ILE A 112 -1.26 9.85 7.02
C ILE A 112 -1.56 10.37 8.42
N VAL A 113 -0.64 10.13 9.36
CA VAL A 113 -0.79 10.50 10.77
C VAL A 113 0.33 11.45 11.18
N ALA A 114 -0.05 12.55 11.82
CA ALA A 114 0.87 13.46 12.49
C ALA A 114 1.39 12.83 13.78
N ARG A 115 2.69 12.89 13.99
CA ARG A 115 3.41 12.37 15.15
C ARG A 115 4.37 13.41 15.69
N ASP A 116 4.70 13.29 16.97
CA ASP A 116 5.85 13.99 17.56
C ASP A 116 7.17 13.59 16.89
N ILE A 117 8.25 14.30 17.22
CA ILE A 117 9.60 14.01 16.69
C ILE A 117 10.06 12.59 17.03
N GLU A 118 9.70 12.12 18.22
CA GLU A 118 10.08 10.78 18.69
C GLU A 118 9.28 9.66 18.01
N GLY A 119 8.18 9.99 17.32
CA GLY A 119 7.26 9.06 16.70
C GLY A 119 6.37 8.29 17.68
N LYS A 120 6.26 8.72 18.94
CA LYS A 120 5.53 8.05 20.00
C LYS A 120 4.07 8.51 20.08
N GLN A 121 3.85 9.82 20.07
CA GLN A 121 2.52 10.40 20.27
C GLN A 121 1.90 10.86 18.95
N SER A 122 0.57 10.80 18.86
CA SER A 122 -0.17 11.37 17.72
C SER A 122 -0.48 12.83 18.01
N LEU A 123 -0.26 13.70 17.04
CA LEU A 123 -0.55 15.13 17.13
C LEU A 123 -1.84 15.48 16.37
N PRO A 124 -2.58 16.51 16.80
CA PRO A 124 -3.74 16.99 16.07
C PRO A 124 -3.32 17.62 14.73
N ASN A 125 -4.08 17.34 13.68
CA ASN A 125 -3.92 18.01 12.38
C ASN A 125 -4.67 19.34 12.36
N ILE A 126 -4.24 20.26 11.49
CA ILE A 126 -5.02 21.45 11.14
C ILE A 126 -6.36 20.99 10.54
N PRO A 127 -7.51 21.50 11.03
CA PRO A 127 -8.82 21.12 10.49
C PRO A 127 -8.94 21.41 8.99
N LEU A 128 -9.45 20.44 8.24
CA LEU A 128 -9.74 20.63 6.82
C LEU A 128 -11.05 21.42 6.66
N ILE A 129 -10.95 22.63 6.10
CA ILE A 129 -12.10 23.48 5.80
C ILE A 129 -12.52 23.25 4.35
N VAL A 130 -13.73 22.74 4.14
CA VAL A 130 -14.36 22.57 2.83
C VAL A 130 -15.08 23.84 2.40
N THR A 131 -15.03 24.15 1.11
CA THR A 131 -15.55 25.41 0.54
C THR A 131 -16.66 25.19 -0.49
N ASN A 132 -16.81 23.96 -1.00
CA ASN A 132 -17.82 23.63 -2.01
C ASN A 132 -18.36 22.19 -1.84
N ALA A 133 -19.48 21.91 -2.49
CA ALA A 133 -20.16 20.61 -2.39
C ALA A 133 -19.31 19.43 -2.88
N LYS A 134 -18.40 19.64 -3.84
CA LYS A 134 -17.48 18.58 -4.31
C LYS A 134 -16.47 18.21 -3.24
N GLU A 135 -15.90 19.20 -2.57
CA GLU A 135 -14.99 19.02 -1.43
C GLU A 135 -15.69 18.35 -0.25
N GLU A 136 -16.92 18.77 0.05
CA GLU A 136 -17.74 18.16 1.10
C GLU A 136 -18.01 16.68 0.81
N ALA A 137 -18.31 16.31 -0.44
CA ALA A 137 -18.49 14.92 -0.83
C ALA A 137 -17.22 14.08 -0.61
N ILE A 138 -16.05 14.58 -1.01
CA ILE A 138 -14.75 13.90 -0.81
C ILE A 138 -14.43 13.78 0.69
N PHE A 139 -14.71 14.81 1.46
CA PHE A 139 -14.50 14.80 2.91
C PHE A 139 -15.38 13.76 3.61
N ASN A 140 -16.65 13.67 3.22
CA ASN A 140 -17.57 12.67 3.75
C ASN A 140 -17.17 11.25 3.34
N GLU A 141 -16.71 11.04 2.10
CA GLU A 141 -16.15 9.75 1.66
C GLU A 141 -14.93 9.34 2.53
N GLY A 142 -14.09 10.30 2.91
CA GLY A 142 -12.98 10.07 3.85
C GLY A 142 -13.44 9.64 5.25
N LYS A 143 -14.52 10.25 5.78
CA LYS A 143 -15.14 9.86 7.06
C LYS A 143 -15.74 8.46 7.00
N GLU A 144 -16.45 8.13 5.92
CA GLU A 144 -17.01 6.80 5.70
C GLU A 144 -15.90 5.74 5.67
N GLY A 145 -14.80 6.01 4.96
CA GLY A 145 -13.62 5.14 4.96
C GLY A 145 -13.03 4.94 6.36
N GLN A 146 -13.00 5.98 7.20
CA GLN A 146 -12.55 5.84 8.60
C GLN A 146 -13.47 4.93 9.41
N THR A 147 -14.79 5.09 9.27
CA THR A 147 -15.79 4.24 9.93
C THR A 147 -15.67 2.78 9.47
N LEU A 148 -15.53 2.56 8.16
CA LEU A 148 -15.36 1.23 7.59
C LEU A 148 -14.10 0.53 8.12
N ARG A 149 -12.97 1.25 8.22
CA ARG A 149 -11.73 0.70 8.81
C ARG A 149 -11.93 0.25 10.26
N LYS A 150 -12.63 1.04 11.08
CA LYS A 150 -12.94 0.67 12.47
C LYS A 150 -13.81 -0.59 12.54
N LEU A 151 -14.86 -0.65 11.71
CA LEU A 151 -15.74 -1.82 11.63
C LEU A 151 -14.97 -3.08 11.19
N ASN A 152 -14.11 -2.98 10.17
CA ASN A 152 -13.26 -4.08 9.71
C ASN A 152 -12.31 -4.56 10.81
N GLU A 153 -11.75 -3.63 11.61
CA GLU A 153 -10.89 -3.98 12.73
C GLU A 153 -11.65 -4.66 13.88
N GLU A 154 -12.90 -4.28 14.13
CA GLU A 154 -13.79 -4.92 15.11
C GLU A 154 -14.25 -6.31 14.67
N CYS A 155 -14.39 -6.51 13.36
CA CYS A 155 -14.73 -7.79 12.74
C CYS A 155 -13.51 -8.65 12.40
N SER A 156 -12.30 -8.24 12.80
CA SER A 156 -11.08 -9.01 12.56
C SER A 156 -11.18 -10.40 13.19
N LEU A 157 -10.69 -11.43 12.47
CA LEU A 157 -10.59 -12.80 12.97
C LEU A 157 -9.69 -12.94 14.22
N LEU A 158 -8.88 -11.93 14.53
CA LEU A 158 -8.11 -11.87 15.77
C LEU A 158 -8.97 -11.47 16.99
N LYS A 159 -10.16 -10.90 16.77
CA LYS A 159 -11.09 -10.43 17.80
C LYS A 159 -12.38 -11.26 17.84
N LYS A 160 -12.91 -11.64 16.67
CA LYS A 160 -14.15 -12.41 16.52
C LYS A 160 -13.88 -13.72 15.76
N PRO A 161 -14.57 -14.82 16.08
CA PRO A 161 -14.43 -16.06 15.32
C PRO A 161 -15.00 -15.89 13.89
N PRO A 162 -14.62 -16.79 12.95
CA PRO A 162 -15.19 -16.79 11.61
C PRO A 162 -16.70 -16.95 11.62
N ASN A 163 -17.37 -16.33 10.65
CA ASN A 163 -18.81 -16.44 10.48
C ASN A 163 -19.22 -17.78 9.84
N GLU A 164 -20.53 -18.06 9.76
CA GLU A 164 -21.04 -19.33 9.24
C GLU A 164 -20.60 -19.62 7.80
N SER A 165 -20.53 -18.59 6.95
CA SER A 165 -20.07 -18.74 5.55
C SER A 165 -18.58 -19.08 5.47
N GLU A 166 -17.75 -18.46 6.30
CA GLU A 166 -16.31 -18.73 6.39
C GLU A 166 -16.04 -20.13 6.96
N ILE A 167 -16.79 -20.53 8.00
CA ILE A 167 -16.74 -21.88 8.57
C ILE A 167 -17.09 -22.91 7.50
N LYS A 168 -18.12 -22.65 6.69
CA LYS A 168 -18.50 -23.54 5.59
C LYS A 168 -17.37 -23.70 4.57
N ILE A 169 -16.70 -22.61 4.19
CA ILE A 169 -15.53 -22.67 3.29
C ILE A 169 -14.41 -23.52 3.90
N LEU A 170 -14.08 -23.30 5.18
CA LEU A 170 -13.06 -24.09 5.88
C LEU A 170 -13.43 -25.57 5.95
N HIS A 171 -14.69 -25.87 6.22
CA HIS A 171 -15.21 -27.23 6.25
C HIS A 171 -15.11 -27.89 4.86
N ASP A 172 -15.46 -27.18 3.80
CA ASP A 172 -15.36 -27.69 2.42
C ASP A 172 -13.90 -27.99 2.03
N ILE A 173 -12.96 -27.12 2.39
CA ILE A 173 -11.52 -27.38 2.23
C ILE A 173 -11.11 -28.62 3.05
N PHE A 174 -11.54 -28.69 4.30
CA PHE A 174 -11.22 -29.81 5.19
C PHE A 174 -11.70 -31.15 4.63
N ILE A 175 -12.96 -31.26 4.19
CA ILE A 175 -13.52 -32.50 3.63
C ILE A 175 -12.78 -32.93 2.36
N LYS A 176 -12.45 -32.00 1.47
CA LYS A 176 -11.69 -32.29 0.24
C LYS A 176 -10.29 -32.88 0.51
N THR A 177 -9.72 -32.60 1.68
CA THR A 177 -8.39 -33.11 2.07
C THR A 177 -8.43 -34.44 2.82
N ILE A 178 -9.60 -35.02 3.09
CA ILE A 178 -9.73 -36.30 3.80
C ILE A 178 -9.82 -37.44 2.78
N GLN A 179 -9.01 -38.47 2.98
CA GLN A 179 -9.07 -39.70 2.19
C GLN A 179 -10.32 -40.51 2.52
N SER A 180 -11.20 -40.73 1.53
CA SER A 180 -12.37 -41.60 1.69
C SER A 180 -11.94 -43.07 1.82
N GLY A 181 -12.23 -43.70 2.96
CA GLY A 181 -12.01 -45.13 3.19
C GLY A 181 -10.77 -45.53 4.02
N GLY A 182 -9.98 -44.58 4.50
CA GLY A 182 -8.84 -44.87 5.39
C GLY A 182 -9.28 -45.15 6.83
N GLN A 183 -9.17 -46.39 7.30
CA GLN A 183 -9.28 -46.69 8.72
C GLN A 183 -8.11 -46.06 9.48
N LYS A 184 -8.44 -45.20 10.44
CA LYS A 184 -7.56 -44.60 11.47
C LYS A 184 -6.47 -43.62 10.96
N GLY A 185 -6.69 -42.35 11.26
CA GLY A 185 -5.62 -41.40 11.61
C GLY A 185 -5.12 -40.48 10.50
N HIS A 186 -5.63 -39.25 10.48
CA HIS A 186 -4.94 -38.02 10.06
C HIS A 186 -4.22 -37.92 8.70
N SER A 187 -4.30 -38.89 7.79
CA SER A 187 -3.69 -38.73 6.45
C SER A 187 -4.47 -37.71 5.62
N ARG A 188 -3.85 -36.54 5.43
CA ARG A 188 -4.37 -35.51 4.52
C ARG A 188 -3.91 -35.83 3.11
N ILE A 189 -4.83 -35.78 2.15
CA ILE A 189 -4.51 -35.83 0.72
C ILE A 189 -4.51 -34.42 0.14
N LEU A 190 -3.58 -34.15 -0.77
CA LEU A 190 -3.58 -32.94 -1.58
C LEU A 190 -4.46 -33.20 -2.81
N PRO A 191 -5.57 -32.45 -2.99
CA PRO A 191 -6.40 -32.62 -4.18
C PRO A 191 -5.61 -32.29 -5.47
N PRO A 192 -6.01 -32.82 -6.64
CA PRO A 192 -5.33 -32.51 -7.89
C PRO A 192 -5.37 -31.00 -8.18
N ASN A 193 -4.32 -30.47 -8.81
CA ASN A 193 -4.15 -29.04 -9.11
C ASN A 193 -4.12 -28.11 -7.87
N HIS A 194 -3.76 -28.64 -6.70
CA HIS A 194 -3.54 -27.85 -5.49
C HIS A 194 -2.08 -27.93 -5.06
N VAL A 195 -1.64 -26.94 -4.29
CA VAL A 195 -0.33 -26.88 -3.65
C VAL A 195 -0.55 -26.58 -2.18
N TRP A 196 0.24 -27.16 -1.29
CA TRP A 196 0.15 -26.79 0.12
C TRP A 196 0.58 -25.33 0.32
N ILE A 197 -0.17 -24.61 1.14
CA ILE A 197 0.09 -23.19 1.43
C ILE A 197 1.53 -22.98 1.93
N HIS A 198 2.09 -23.90 2.73
CA HIS A 198 3.46 -23.79 3.23
C HIS A 198 4.53 -23.93 2.14
N ASP A 199 4.25 -24.69 1.07
CA ASP A 199 5.14 -24.87 -0.08
C ASP A 199 5.08 -23.67 -1.03
N ALA A 200 3.98 -22.91 -1.02
CA ALA A 200 3.77 -21.74 -1.87
C ALA A 200 4.30 -20.43 -1.24
N ARG A 201 5.43 -20.50 -0.53
CA ARG A 201 6.01 -19.40 0.26
C ARG A 201 7.35 -18.95 -0.32
N LEU A 202 7.58 -17.64 -0.32
CA LEU A 202 8.87 -17.02 -0.60
C LEU A 202 9.23 -16.01 0.49
N SER A 203 10.47 -16.02 0.95
CA SER A 203 10.94 -15.09 2.00
C SER A 203 12.14 -14.29 1.50
N ASN A 204 12.30 -13.07 2.03
CA ASN A 204 13.44 -12.22 1.75
C ASN A 204 13.88 -11.49 3.02
N THR A 205 15.17 -11.24 3.16
CA THR A 205 15.77 -10.56 4.31
C THR A 205 16.51 -9.32 3.83
N ILE A 206 16.19 -8.17 4.40
CA ILE A 206 16.73 -6.88 3.98
C ILE A 206 17.30 -6.15 5.19
N VAL A 207 18.54 -5.68 5.08
CA VAL A 207 19.13 -4.77 6.07
C VAL A 207 18.67 -3.34 5.79
N CYS A 208 18.12 -2.69 6.79
CA CYS A 208 17.55 -1.34 6.70
C CYS A 208 18.63 -0.25 6.79
N TYR A 209 19.22 0.16 5.67
CA TYR A 209 20.25 1.20 5.63
C TYR A 209 19.69 2.64 5.67
N PRO A 210 20.49 3.63 6.10
CA PRO A 210 20.08 5.03 6.20
C PRO A 210 19.54 5.65 4.90
N ILE A 211 19.98 5.18 3.72
CA ILE A 211 19.50 5.72 2.43
C ILE A 211 18.00 5.52 2.20
N LYS A 212 17.34 4.66 2.99
CA LYS A 212 15.90 4.35 2.91
C LYS A 212 15.09 4.98 4.05
N ARG A 213 15.68 5.92 4.78
CA ARG A 213 15.02 6.59 5.91
C ARG A 213 14.17 7.79 5.46
N ASN A 214 13.11 8.06 6.20
CA ASN A 214 12.42 9.34 6.21
C ASN A 214 13.26 10.39 6.96
N ILE A 215 12.84 11.65 6.93
CA ILE A 215 13.57 12.77 7.57
C ILE A 215 13.76 12.60 9.10
N TYR A 216 13.04 11.67 9.73
CA TYR A 216 13.10 11.36 11.16
C TYR A 216 13.90 10.09 11.48
N GLY A 217 14.57 9.50 10.49
CA GLY A 217 15.44 8.35 10.72
C GLY A 217 14.71 7.00 10.86
N LYS A 218 13.42 6.92 10.53
CA LYS A 218 12.69 5.65 10.38
C LYS A 218 12.68 5.23 8.91
N ILE A 219 12.57 3.95 8.62
CA ILE A 219 12.45 3.45 7.25
C ILE A 219 11.12 3.89 6.65
N PHE A 220 11.20 4.38 5.41
CA PHE A 220 10.08 4.97 4.70
C PHE A 220 9.01 3.94 4.30
N GLY A 221 7.72 4.28 4.44
CA GLY A 221 6.60 3.37 4.16
C GLY A 221 6.59 2.87 2.72
N GLY A 222 6.80 3.78 1.77
CA GLY A 222 6.89 3.50 0.34
C GLY A 222 7.97 2.48 0.01
N PHE A 223 9.11 2.53 0.70
CA PHE A 223 10.18 1.54 0.52
C PHE A 223 9.72 0.14 0.98
N LEU A 224 9.06 0.06 2.13
CA LEU A 224 8.53 -1.21 2.65
C LEU A 224 7.47 -1.81 1.70
N MET A 225 6.55 -0.98 1.21
CA MET A 225 5.52 -1.40 0.25
C MET A 225 6.12 -1.90 -1.05
N ARG A 226 7.09 -1.17 -1.62
CA ARG A 226 7.81 -1.61 -2.81
C ARG A 226 8.42 -2.99 -2.60
N LYS A 227 9.10 -3.22 -1.48
CA LYS A 227 9.74 -4.50 -1.19
C LYS A 227 8.75 -5.63 -0.97
N ALA A 228 7.62 -5.36 -0.33
CA ALA A 228 6.53 -6.33 -0.19
C ALA A 228 5.95 -6.72 -1.57
N VAL A 229 5.67 -5.75 -2.43
CA VAL A 229 5.12 -6.00 -3.78
C VAL A 229 6.11 -6.73 -4.69
N GLU A 230 7.38 -6.33 -4.69
CA GLU A 230 8.42 -7.01 -5.47
C GLU A 230 8.56 -8.48 -5.03
N LEU A 231 8.45 -8.77 -3.73
CA LEU A 231 8.46 -10.14 -3.21
C LEU A 231 7.18 -10.91 -3.57
N ALA A 232 6.01 -10.28 -3.46
CA ALA A 232 4.73 -10.88 -3.82
C ALA A 232 4.69 -11.26 -5.30
N TRP A 233 5.08 -10.33 -6.18
CA TRP A 233 5.19 -10.56 -7.62
C TRP A 233 6.17 -11.68 -7.96
N SER A 234 7.31 -11.75 -7.28
CA SER A 234 8.30 -12.82 -7.46
C SER A 234 7.73 -14.17 -7.07
N ASN A 235 7.06 -14.27 -5.92
CA ASN A 235 6.43 -15.51 -5.45
C ASN A 235 5.34 -15.98 -6.42
N ALA A 236 4.44 -15.09 -6.84
CA ALA A 236 3.38 -15.41 -7.79
C ALA A 236 3.96 -15.89 -9.14
N SER A 237 5.05 -15.27 -9.60
CA SER A 237 5.69 -15.66 -10.86
C SER A 237 6.39 -17.03 -10.76
N LEU A 238 7.02 -17.33 -9.63
CA LEU A 238 7.61 -18.65 -9.38
C LEU A 238 6.52 -19.72 -9.27
N PHE A 239 5.44 -19.42 -8.54
CA PHE A 239 4.32 -20.33 -8.32
C PHE A 239 3.57 -20.67 -9.63
N SER A 240 3.28 -19.66 -10.46
CA SER A 240 2.55 -19.85 -11.72
C SER A 240 3.39 -20.40 -12.86
N GLY A 241 4.72 -20.47 -12.70
CA GLY A 241 5.66 -20.78 -13.78
C GLY A 241 5.68 -19.74 -14.91
N ASN A 242 4.98 -18.61 -14.74
CA ASN A 242 4.80 -17.58 -15.74
C ASN A 242 5.05 -16.19 -15.16
N ARG A 243 5.08 -15.17 -16.01
CA ARG A 243 5.21 -13.77 -15.56
C ARG A 243 3.82 -13.24 -15.22
N CYS A 244 3.62 -12.85 -13.97
CA CYS A 244 2.34 -12.30 -13.51
C CYS A 244 2.23 -10.80 -13.81
N ARG A 245 0.98 -10.33 -13.95
CA ARG A 245 0.62 -8.91 -13.91
C ARG A 245 -0.02 -8.59 -12.56
N ILE A 246 0.24 -7.40 -12.04
CA ILE A 246 -0.45 -6.90 -10.85
C ILE A 246 -1.77 -6.29 -11.33
N CYS A 247 -2.90 -6.81 -10.84
CA CYS A 247 -4.24 -6.27 -11.16
C CYS A 247 -4.79 -5.35 -10.06
N GLY A 248 -4.22 -5.41 -8.86
CA GLY A 248 -4.68 -4.64 -7.72
C GLY A 248 -3.87 -4.93 -6.48
N MET A 249 -4.11 -4.16 -5.44
CA MET A 249 -3.59 -4.42 -4.10
C MET A 249 -4.65 -4.12 -3.06
N ASP A 250 -4.82 -5.02 -2.10
CA ASP A 250 -5.69 -4.79 -0.94
C ASP A 250 -5.03 -3.90 0.12
N ASP A 251 -5.74 -3.69 1.23
CA ASP A 251 -5.36 -2.79 2.30
C ASP A 251 -3.97 -3.11 2.89
N ILE A 252 -3.16 -2.07 3.06
CA ILE A 252 -1.82 -2.13 3.65
C ILE A 252 -1.86 -1.43 4.99
N MET A 253 -1.43 -2.11 6.05
CA MET A 253 -1.45 -1.58 7.43
C MET A 253 -0.04 -1.51 8.02
N PHE A 254 0.40 -0.33 8.43
CA PHE A 254 1.67 -0.12 9.14
C PHE A 254 1.44 -0.13 10.66
N ARG A 255 1.73 -1.27 11.30
CA ARG A 255 1.50 -1.44 12.73
C ARG A 255 2.57 -0.81 13.62
N ARG A 256 3.81 -0.71 13.12
CA ARG A 256 4.96 -0.17 13.86
C ARG A 256 5.94 0.49 12.88
N SER A 257 6.63 1.53 13.35
CA SER A 257 7.78 2.10 12.64
C SER A 257 8.94 1.10 12.59
N VAL A 258 9.76 1.19 11.55
CA VAL A 258 10.96 0.37 11.38
C VAL A 258 12.20 1.26 11.51
N ASP A 259 13.16 0.85 12.33
CA ASP A 259 14.39 1.63 12.57
C ASP A 259 15.47 1.32 11.53
N VAL A 260 16.30 2.32 11.23
CA VAL A 260 17.56 2.12 10.53
C VAL A 260 18.44 1.17 11.34
N GLY A 261 19.08 0.21 10.66
CA GLY A 261 19.85 -0.89 11.27
C GLY A 261 19.02 -2.14 11.55
N SER A 262 17.69 -2.07 11.47
CA SER A 262 16.84 -3.26 11.62
C SER A 262 17.08 -4.28 10.50
N ILE A 263 16.86 -5.55 10.81
CA ILE A 263 16.78 -6.62 9.81
C ILE A 263 15.29 -6.87 9.52
N LEU A 264 14.87 -6.52 8.31
CA LEU A 264 13.50 -6.71 7.84
C LEU A 264 13.36 -8.11 7.23
N LEU A 265 12.50 -8.93 7.84
CA LEU A 265 12.11 -10.24 7.33
C LEU A 265 10.76 -10.11 6.62
N LEU A 266 10.78 -10.26 5.30
CA LEU A 266 9.58 -10.25 4.47
C LEU A 266 9.21 -11.68 4.08
N THR A 267 7.93 -11.98 4.08
CA THR A 267 7.37 -13.26 3.65
C THR A 267 6.19 -12.99 2.73
N SER A 268 6.18 -13.66 1.59
CA SER A 268 5.06 -13.75 0.66
C SER A 268 4.56 -15.18 0.63
N GLN A 269 3.25 -15.35 0.49
CA GLN A 269 2.59 -16.65 0.40
C GLN A 269 1.42 -16.57 -0.57
N VAL A 270 1.30 -17.55 -1.47
CA VAL A 270 0.12 -17.67 -2.34
C VAL A 270 -0.99 -18.33 -1.54
N ILE A 271 -2.13 -17.62 -1.43
CA ILE A 271 -3.24 -18.03 -0.55
C ILE A 271 -4.34 -18.74 -1.36
N SER A 272 -4.66 -18.23 -2.54
CA SER A 272 -5.69 -18.80 -3.42
C SER A 272 -5.34 -18.57 -4.89
N VAL A 273 -5.95 -19.38 -5.75
CA VAL A 273 -5.85 -19.28 -7.21
C VAL A 273 -7.27 -19.39 -7.75
N ASN A 274 -7.70 -18.39 -8.52
CA ASN A 274 -8.96 -18.43 -9.24
C ASN A 274 -8.65 -18.74 -10.71
N LEU A 275 -9.11 -19.89 -11.18
CA LEU A 275 -9.05 -20.26 -12.59
C LEU A 275 -10.31 -19.71 -13.26
N PHE A 276 -10.13 -18.80 -14.21
CA PHE A 276 -11.19 -18.27 -15.07
C PHE A 276 -11.34 -19.12 -16.33
#